data_AF-A0A3N0WIY9-F1
#
_entry.id   AF-A0A3N0WIY9-F1
#
_cell.length_a   1.000
_cell.length_b   1.000
_cell.length_c   1.000
_cell.angle_alpha   90.00
_cell.angle_beta   90.00
_cell.angle_gamma   90.00
#
_symmetry.space_group_name_H-M   'P 1'
#
loop_
_entity.id
_entity.type
_entity.pdbx_description
1 polymer ?
#
loop_
_entity_poly.entity_id
_entity_poly.type
_entity_poly.pdbx_seq_one_letter_code
_entity_poly.pdbx_strand_id
1 'polypeptide(L)'
;MGKTFVYNTGNATPPVNEIHVEIGVFFDGTLNNLKNTELRAKYRDGKNKIESTDDKETILKKEKVIEDTRALQEKEYKKLKNKEIADTDSEYERYLKASHRSWLDSQGVDNSFSNDYTNVARMYQCCEQHNYGVYVEGIGTLDNSRDVDDGFQYGSGKTGVRGKVRKGCEMLADRIEVLKKQQRGKKVLTKITIDTFGFSRGAAAARNFAYEINGNKRAKDVEIRKSRKIVGYSQVNSPEGPVMVPEYGDIWLDKDDTEVDPQYIIDGKLPKFGFLGYYLLSKDILTKEELENLELDVRFIGVYDTVSSYEEYGDMGGIRRVGWEGMKHSVLGPKYNFGDDVEQLQLLNPGAYFKAVHFTAANEHRENFSLTRFPGSIEREFPGVHCDIGGAYENGMEVVDEIETSNHKPLWFLNKRRQQLIDEHWYNEEQIEINNKFLNAISFGNVYRKITGTRFLRKEYSYIPLHFMEEHGVDLYDHQLIIKTETSYSIEHDQYLPSAKNLLHGYVFEGENQWSFKTDEEFEKEKQERARERLLNPQPEPAPEPVPEMLDENGNKVKTTVLQGVTVTGYHPQTLLRIIRNQYLHWSANRDWMGMDPNNDYQRRIYPE
;
A
#
# COMPACT_ATOMS: atom_id res chain seq x y z
N MET A 1 -39.65 0.82 -25.90
CA MET A 1 -39.24 -0.55 -25.52
C MET A 1 -38.27 -0.42 -24.36
N GLY A 2 -38.72 -0.72 -23.14
CA GLY A 2 -37.88 -0.63 -21.94
C GLY A 2 -36.83 -1.73 -21.95
N LYS A 3 -35.56 -1.37 -21.75
CA LYS A 3 -34.51 -2.33 -21.44
C LYS A 3 -34.65 -2.70 -19.98
N THR A 4 -35.20 -3.87 -19.71
CA THR A 4 -35.24 -4.46 -18.37
C THR A 4 -33.81 -4.89 -18.02
N PHE A 5 -33.20 -4.20 -17.06
CA PHE A 5 -31.98 -4.69 -16.42
C PHE A 5 -32.39 -5.85 -15.52
N VAL A 6 -31.99 -7.06 -15.88
CA VAL A 6 -32.18 -8.24 -15.02
C VAL A 6 -31.05 -8.22 -14.00
N TYR A 7 -31.39 -7.90 -12.75
CA TYR A 7 -30.51 -8.10 -11.61
C TYR A 7 -30.34 -9.61 -11.39
N ASN A 8 -29.18 -10.15 -11.76
CA ASN A 8 -28.81 -11.50 -11.35
C ASN A 8 -28.03 -11.38 -10.05
N THR A 9 -28.71 -11.57 -8.92
CA THR A 9 -28.08 -11.77 -7.61
C THR A 9 -27.35 -13.11 -7.67
N GLY A 10 -26.06 -13.04 -7.98
CA GLY A 10 -25.22 -14.18 -8.34
C GLY A 10 -25.18 -15.25 -7.26
N ASN A 11 -25.78 -16.40 -7.57
CA ASN A 11 -25.34 -17.73 -7.18
C ASN A 11 -26.11 -18.76 -8.02
N ALA A 12 -25.97 -18.66 -9.35
CA ALA A 12 -26.35 -19.76 -10.21
C ALA A 12 -25.34 -20.89 -9.95
N THR A 13 -25.80 -22.01 -9.39
CA THR A 13 -24.94 -23.18 -9.22
C THR A 13 -24.36 -23.56 -10.59
N PRO A 14 -23.03 -23.66 -10.74
CA PRO A 14 -22.42 -23.97 -12.02
C PRO A 14 -22.95 -25.33 -12.51
N PRO A 15 -23.11 -25.51 -13.83
CA PRO A 15 -23.46 -26.80 -14.40
C PRO A 15 -22.52 -27.90 -13.88
N VAL A 16 -23.02 -29.13 -13.74
CA VAL A 16 -22.30 -30.25 -13.10
C VAL A 16 -20.91 -30.52 -13.72
N ASN A 17 -20.73 -30.15 -15.00
CA ASN A 17 -19.50 -30.37 -15.77
C ASN A 17 -18.60 -29.11 -15.89
N GLU A 18 -18.95 -28.02 -15.23
CA GLU A 18 -18.19 -26.77 -15.29
C GLU A 18 -17.46 -26.49 -13.96
N ILE A 19 -16.32 -25.81 -14.08
CA ILE A 19 -15.56 -25.25 -12.96
C ILE A 19 -15.56 -23.74 -13.13
N HIS A 20 -16.06 -23.04 -12.12
CA HIS A 20 -15.89 -21.59 -11.97
C HIS A 20 -14.95 -21.37 -10.79
N VAL A 21 -13.89 -20.58 -10.98
CA VAL A 21 -12.93 -20.26 -9.91
C VAL A 21 -13.00 -18.78 -9.59
N GLU A 22 -12.80 -18.46 -8.31
CA GLU A 22 -12.68 -17.09 -7.82
C GLU A 22 -11.35 -16.95 -7.11
N ILE A 23 -10.56 -15.94 -7.46
CA ILE A 23 -9.20 -15.77 -6.95
C ILE A 23 -8.95 -14.29 -6.65
N GLY A 24 -8.47 -14.02 -5.45
CA GLY A 24 -8.04 -12.70 -5.00
C GLY A 24 -6.55 -12.51 -5.23
N VAL A 25 -6.12 -11.47 -5.95
CA VAL A 25 -4.71 -11.17 -6.23
C VAL A 25 -4.29 -9.89 -5.51
N PHE A 26 -3.37 -10.01 -4.55
CA PHE A 26 -2.99 -8.98 -3.59
C PHE A 26 -1.58 -8.47 -3.88
N PHE A 27 -1.44 -7.24 -4.40
CA PHE A 27 -0.15 -6.62 -4.72
C PHE A 27 0.29 -5.64 -3.63
N ASP A 28 1.33 -5.97 -2.89
CA ASP A 28 1.76 -5.14 -1.77
C ASP A 28 2.55 -3.87 -2.19
N GLY A 29 2.68 -2.92 -1.26
CA GLY A 29 3.40 -1.68 -1.45
C GLY A 29 4.92 -1.85 -1.55
N THR A 30 5.62 -0.86 -2.10
CA THR A 30 7.08 -0.86 -2.22
C THR A 30 7.77 -1.14 -0.88
N LEU A 31 8.79 -1.99 -0.88
CA LEU A 31 9.49 -2.45 0.32
C LEU A 31 8.58 -3.11 1.38
N ASN A 32 7.40 -3.62 1.02
CA ASN A 32 6.57 -4.42 1.92
C ASN A 32 6.56 -5.88 1.50
N ASN A 33 6.70 -6.77 2.48
CA ASN A 33 6.68 -8.21 2.26
C ASN A 33 6.14 -8.91 3.51
N LEU A 34 4.96 -9.52 3.36
CA LEU A 34 4.26 -10.27 4.41
C LEU A 34 5.19 -11.28 5.11
N LYS A 35 5.91 -12.11 4.34
CA LYS A 35 6.79 -13.15 4.90
C LYS A 35 7.97 -12.56 5.64
N ASN A 36 8.53 -11.45 5.17
CA ASN A 36 9.64 -10.78 5.87
C ASN A 36 9.17 -10.18 7.20
N THR A 37 7.97 -9.60 7.24
CA THR A 37 7.32 -9.15 8.49
C THR A 37 7.02 -10.33 9.42
N GLU A 38 6.57 -11.49 8.91
CA GLU A 38 6.38 -12.71 9.71
C GLU A 38 7.69 -13.22 10.33
N LEU A 39 8.78 -13.26 9.55
CA LEU A 39 10.10 -13.66 10.04
C LEU A 39 10.62 -12.73 11.12
N ARG A 40 10.44 -11.42 10.93
CA ARG A 40 10.77 -10.41 11.94
C ARG A 40 9.94 -10.58 13.21
N ALA A 41 8.63 -10.79 13.07
CA ALA A 41 7.75 -11.07 14.20
C ALA A 41 8.19 -12.35 14.95
N LYS A 42 8.64 -13.37 14.22
CA LYS A 42 9.14 -14.63 14.78
C LYS A 42 10.48 -14.49 15.51
N TYR A 43 11.44 -13.79 14.91
CA TYR A 43 12.83 -13.78 15.37
C TYR A 43 13.25 -12.55 16.18
N ARG A 44 12.54 -11.43 16.03
CA ARG A 44 12.86 -10.17 16.70
C ARG A 44 11.78 -9.79 17.71
N ASP A 45 10.55 -9.64 17.25
CA ASP A 45 9.49 -9.03 18.06
C ASP A 45 8.97 -10.05 19.10
N GLY A 46 8.67 -11.27 18.65
CA GLY A 46 8.33 -12.43 19.48
C GLY A 46 7.26 -12.12 20.53
N LYS A 47 7.60 -12.37 21.80
CA LYS A 47 6.72 -12.06 22.95
C LYS A 47 6.62 -10.57 23.28
N ASN A 48 7.50 -9.75 22.70
CA ASN A 48 7.57 -8.31 22.90
C ASN A 48 6.89 -7.54 21.77
N LYS A 49 6.13 -8.22 20.90
CA LYS A 49 5.29 -7.56 19.91
C LYS A 49 4.44 -6.49 20.60
N ILE A 50 4.46 -5.30 20.03
CA ILE A 50 3.69 -4.16 20.50
C ILE A 50 2.25 -4.34 19.99
N GLU A 51 1.31 -4.37 20.93
CA GLU A 51 -0.10 -4.55 20.68
C GLU A 51 -0.85 -3.22 20.84
N SER A 52 -2.01 -3.11 20.19
CA SER A 52 -2.83 -1.89 20.18
C SER A 52 -3.31 -1.47 21.58
N THR A 53 -3.52 -2.44 22.46
CA THR A 53 -3.97 -2.22 23.86
C THR A 53 -2.85 -1.85 24.82
N ASP A 54 -1.59 -1.91 24.39
CA ASP A 54 -0.47 -1.58 25.27
C ASP A 54 -0.49 -0.08 25.62
N ASP A 55 -0.24 0.25 26.88
CA ASP A 55 -0.02 1.63 27.32
C ASP A 55 1.38 2.13 26.91
N LYS A 56 1.59 3.44 26.94
CA LYS A 56 2.85 4.07 26.52
C LYS A 56 4.08 3.53 27.27
N GLU A 57 3.98 3.24 28.56
CA GLU A 57 5.10 2.75 29.37
C GLU A 57 5.46 1.31 28.98
N THR A 58 4.45 0.47 28.76
CA THR A 58 4.60 -0.90 28.26
C THR A 58 5.25 -0.92 26.87
N ILE A 59 4.86 -0.02 25.98
CA ILE A 59 5.43 0.09 24.64
C ILE A 59 6.91 0.49 24.71
N LEU A 60 7.27 1.52 25.49
CA LEU A 60 8.65 1.93 25.67
C LEU A 60 9.54 0.80 26.25
N LYS A 61 9.00 -0.02 27.15
CA LYS A 61 9.70 -1.21 27.66
C LYS A 61 9.92 -2.24 26.55
N LYS A 62 8.90 -2.53 25.74
CA LYS A 62 8.98 -3.48 24.62
C LYS A 62 9.95 -2.99 23.54
N GLU A 63 9.90 -1.72 23.16
CA GLU A 63 10.83 -1.08 22.21
C GLU A 63 12.29 -1.27 22.64
N LYS A 64 12.59 -1.05 23.93
CA LYS A 64 13.94 -1.25 24.47
C LYS A 64 14.40 -2.71 24.34
N VAL A 65 13.52 -3.67 24.61
CA VAL A 65 13.85 -5.11 24.47
C VAL A 65 14.06 -5.48 23.00
N ILE A 66 13.28 -4.91 22.09
CA ILE A 66 13.44 -5.09 20.64
C ILE A 66 14.79 -4.50 20.18
N GLU A 67 15.17 -3.33 20.68
CA GLU A 67 16.47 -2.70 20.42
C GLU A 67 17.64 -3.58 20.90
N ASP A 68 17.56 -4.11 22.12
CA ASP A 68 18.55 -5.06 22.66
C ASP A 68 18.66 -6.33 21.80
N THR A 69 17.52 -6.85 21.33
CA THR A 69 17.46 -8.00 20.43
C THR A 69 18.11 -7.70 19.08
N ARG A 70 17.85 -6.52 18.51
CA ARG A 70 18.48 -6.05 17.27
C ARG A 70 20.00 -5.92 17.42
N ALA A 71 20.47 -5.40 18.56
CA ALA A 71 21.89 -5.30 18.86
C ALA A 71 22.56 -6.68 18.99
N LEU A 72 21.86 -7.71 19.49
CA LEU A 72 22.33 -9.09 19.52
C LEU A 72 22.39 -9.68 18.10
N GLN A 73 21.32 -9.54 17.32
CA GLN A 73 21.25 -10.00 15.93
C GLN A 73 22.38 -9.40 15.07
N GLU A 74 22.71 -8.12 15.27
CA GLU A 74 23.82 -7.46 14.57
C GLU A 74 25.19 -8.08 14.94
N LYS A 75 25.38 -8.52 16.19
CA LYS A 75 26.60 -9.25 16.59
C LYS A 75 26.68 -10.63 15.95
N GLU A 76 25.56 -11.30 15.76
CA GLU A 76 25.49 -12.61 15.11
C GLU A 76 25.71 -12.49 13.60
N TYR A 77 25.06 -11.52 12.95
CA TYR A 77 25.29 -11.18 11.55
C TYR A 77 26.76 -10.92 11.26
N LYS A 78 27.48 -10.18 12.12
CA LYS A 78 28.92 -9.92 11.95
C LYS A 78 29.77 -11.20 11.84
N LYS A 79 29.33 -12.31 12.44
CA LYS A 79 29.99 -13.62 12.30
C LYS A 79 29.71 -14.28 10.94
N LEU A 80 28.57 -13.96 10.34
CA LEU A 80 28.10 -14.48 9.05
C LEU A 80 28.48 -13.59 7.86
N LYS A 81 29.00 -12.39 8.09
CA LYS A 81 29.24 -11.37 7.05
C LYS A 81 30.00 -11.90 5.81
N ASN A 82 30.98 -12.77 6.01
CA ASN A 82 31.81 -13.32 4.94
C ASN A 82 31.33 -14.69 4.43
N LYS A 83 30.25 -15.24 5.00
CA LYS A 83 29.64 -16.51 4.58
C LYS A 83 28.70 -16.23 3.40
N GLU A 84 28.91 -16.90 2.28
CA GLU A 84 27.90 -17.00 1.23
C GLU A 84 26.74 -17.85 1.75
N ILE A 85 25.53 -17.31 1.66
CA ILE A 85 24.33 -17.99 2.15
C ILE A 85 23.68 -18.67 0.96
N ALA A 86 23.44 -19.97 1.09
CA ALA A 86 22.70 -20.78 0.13
C ALA A 86 21.27 -21.03 0.63
N ASP A 87 20.39 -21.45 -0.26
CA ASP A 87 19.00 -21.78 0.11
C ASP A 87 18.89 -22.92 1.12
N THR A 88 19.94 -23.73 1.27
CA THR A 88 20.04 -24.83 2.24
C THR A 88 20.42 -24.39 3.65
N ASP A 89 20.86 -23.14 3.84
CA ASP A 89 21.18 -22.62 5.17
C ASP A 89 19.90 -22.41 6.01
N SER A 90 20.07 -22.30 7.33
CA SER A 90 18.93 -22.13 8.24
C SER A 90 18.16 -20.84 7.97
N GLU A 91 16.84 -20.89 8.14
CA GLU A 91 15.94 -19.73 7.97
C GLU A 91 16.39 -18.51 8.80
N TYR A 92 16.94 -18.75 10.00
CA TYR A 92 17.44 -17.69 10.86
C TYR A 92 18.72 -17.03 10.32
N GLU A 93 19.67 -17.79 9.78
CA GLU A 93 20.87 -17.22 9.16
C GLU A 93 20.52 -16.39 7.91
N ARG A 94 19.58 -16.89 7.09
CA ARG A 94 19.02 -16.15 5.95
C ARG A 94 18.36 -14.84 6.40
N TYR A 95 17.52 -14.92 7.43
CA TYR A 95 16.89 -13.75 8.06
C TYR A 95 17.94 -12.73 8.51
N LEU A 96 18.96 -13.12 9.28
CA LEU A 96 20.00 -12.21 9.76
C LEU A 96 20.73 -11.46 8.64
N LYS A 97 20.99 -12.13 7.52
CA LYS A 97 21.65 -11.50 6.36
C LYS A 97 20.71 -10.62 5.56
N ALA A 98 19.43 -11.00 5.45
CA ALA A 98 18.41 -10.24 4.74
C ALA A 98 17.96 -8.99 5.52
N SER A 99 17.84 -9.08 6.85
CA SER A 99 17.38 -8.00 7.73
C SER A 99 18.46 -6.97 8.05
N HIS A 100 19.74 -7.32 7.88
CA HIS A 100 20.86 -6.41 8.17
C HIS A 100 20.82 -5.18 7.27
N ARG A 101 21.05 -4.02 7.87
CA ARG A 101 21.17 -2.72 7.19
C ARG A 101 22.58 -2.19 7.36
N SER A 102 23.24 -1.89 6.23
CA SER A 102 24.52 -1.18 6.24
C SER A 102 24.34 0.25 6.77
N TRP A 103 25.44 0.94 7.08
CA TRP A 103 25.36 2.36 7.48
C TRP A 103 24.65 3.20 6.41
N LEU A 104 24.95 2.97 5.12
CA LEU A 104 24.27 3.66 4.01
C LEU A 104 22.78 3.30 3.96
N ASP A 105 22.43 2.02 4.15
CA ASP A 105 21.03 1.55 4.12
C ASP A 105 20.22 2.13 5.29
N SER A 106 20.88 2.41 6.43
CA SER A 106 20.26 2.97 7.62
C SER A 106 19.95 4.46 7.53
N GLN A 107 20.52 5.16 6.53
CA GLN A 107 20.25 6.57 6.26
C GLN A 107 19.09 6.77 5.27
N GLY A 108 18.75 5.73 4.49
CA GLY A 108 17.63 5.75 3.55
C GLY A 108 16.33 5.20 4.12
N VAL A 109 15.37 4.96 3.23
CA VAL A 109 14.08 4.37 3.63
C VAL A 109 14.25 3.00 4.27
N ASP A 110 13.29 2.66 5.11
CA ASP A 110 13.23 1.38 5.80
C ASP A 110 13.11 0.19 4.85
N ASN A 111 13.76 -0.93 5.19
CA ASN A 111 13.64 -2.19 4.46
C ASN A 111 12.35 -2.94 4.85
N SER A 112 12.01 -3.98 4.09
CA SER A 112 10.81 -4.78 4.34
C SER A 112 10.74 -5.46 5.71
N PHE A 113 11.88 -5.63 6.37
CA PHE A 113 11.99 -6.13 7.74
C PHE A 113 11.81 -5.04 8.82
N SER A 114 11.49 -3.82 8.45
CA SER A 114 11.23 -2.71 9.37
C SER A 114 9.77 -2.24 9.31
N ASN A 115 9.03 -2.64 8.27
CA ASN A 115 7.63 -2.26 8.07
C ASN A 115 6.66 -3.24 8.75
N ASP A 116 5.54 -2.73 9.27
CA ASP A 116 4.40 -3.55 9.67
C ASP A 116 3.59 -4.04 8.44
N TYR A 117 2.55 -4.83 8.66
CA TYR A 117 1.65 -5.21 7.58
C TYR A 117 0.93 -4.01 6.95
N THR A 118 0.78 -4.06 5.62
CA THR A 118 -0.10 -3.15 4.89
C THR A 118 -1.55 -3.63 4.96
N ASN A 119 -2.50 -2.78 4.59
CA ASN A 119 -3.90 -3.15 4.46
C ASN A 119 -4.14 -4.20 3.37
N VAL A 120 -3.26 -4.32 2.38
CA VAL A 120 -3.30 -5.41 1.39
C VAL A 120 -2.93 -6.73 2.05
N ALA A 121 -1.83 -6.75 2.81
CA ALA A 121 -1.40 -7.92 3.57
C ALA A 121 -2.44 -8.33 4.62
N ARG A 122 -3.02 -7.36 5.34
CA ARG A 122 -4.08 -7.59 6.34
C ARG A 122 -5.36 -8.14 5.71
N MET A 123 -5.80 -7.61 4.58
CA MET A 123 -6.93 -8.16 3.84
C MET A 123 -6.65 -9.59 3.39
N TYR A 124 -5.46 -9.88 2.84
CA TYR A 124 -5.05 -11.23 2.48
C TYR A 124 -5.07 -12.20 3.67
N GLN A 125 -4.62 -11.75 4.86
CA GLN A 125 -4.66 -12.55 6.09
C GLN A 125 -6.08 -12.88 6.57
N CYS A 126 -7.05 -12.01 6.27
CA CYS A 126 -8.48 -12.24 6.55
C CYS A 126 -9.18 -13.14 5.52
N CYS A 127 -8.59 -13.33 4.34
CA CYS A 127 -9.13 -14.17 3.27
C CYS A 127 -8.70 -15.64 3.39
N GLU A 128 -9.43 -16.55 2.74
CA GLU A 128 -9.00 -17.92 2.54
C GLU A 128 -7.78 -17.95 1.60
N GLN A 129 -6.66 -18.49 2.08
CA GLN A 129 -5.37 -18.34 1.41
C GLN A 129 -5.04 -19.46 0.42
N HIS A 130 -5.62 -20.66 0.56
CA HIS A 130 -5.22 -21.83 -0.24
C HIS A 130 -5.93 -21.91 -1.59
N ASN A 131 -7.20 -21.55 -1.62
CA ASN A 131 -8.07 -21.63 -2.77
C ASN A 131 -8.32 -20.24 -3.37
N TYR A 132 -8.42 -19.19 -2.55
CA TYR A 132 -8.75 -17.84 -3.04
C TYR A 132 -7.55 -16.90 -3.12
N GLY A 133 -6.78 -16.71 -2.04
CA GLY A 133 -5.78 -15.63 -1.98
C GLY A 133 -4.44 -15.94 -2.67
N VAL A 134 -4.00 -15.05 -3.56
CA VAL A 134 -2.66 -15.03 -4.17
C VAL A 134 -1.98 -13.71 -3.75
N TYR A 135 -0.97 -13.80 -2.90
CA TYR A 135 -0.22 -12.63 -2.42
C TYR A 135 1.08 -12.44 -3.21
N VAL A 136 1.27 -11.23 -3.74
CA VAL A 136 2.47 -10.79 -4.47
C VAL A 136 3.15 -9.71 -3.65
N GLU A 137 4.39 -9.99 -3.24
CA GLU A 137 5.18 -9.09 -2.41
C GLU A 137 5.56 -7.80 -3.15
N GLY A 138 5.80 -6.74 -2.38
CA GLY A 138 6.00 -5.39 -2.86
C GLY A 138 7.15 -5.20 -3.83
N ILE A 139 7.05 -4.14 -4.65
CA ILE A 139 8.11 -3.69 -5.54
C ILE A 139 9.42 -3.52 -4.76
N GLY A 140 10.53 -3.99 -5.32
CA GLY A 140 11.85 -3.94 -4.67
C GLY A 140 12.12 -5.01 -3.61
N THR A 141 11.18 -5.91 -3.32
CA THR A 141 11.36 -7.00 -2.35
C THR A 141 11.34 -8.39 -2.99
N LEU A 142 11.95 -9.35 -2.31
CA LEU A 142 11.89 -10.77 -2.59
C LEU A 142 11.74 -11.53 -1.25
N ASP A 143 11.05 -12.68 -1.29
CA ASP A 143 10.81 -13.47 -0.09
C ASP A 143 12.12 -13.98 0.52
N ASN A 144 12.29 -13.77 1.83
CA ASN A 144 13.40 -14.29 2.63
C ASN A 144 14.78 -14.03 1.97
N SER A 145 14.90 -12.84 1.39
CA SER A 145 16.04 -12.34 0.64
C SER A 145 16.23 -10.86 0.96
N ARG A 146 17.45 -10.35 0.81
CA ARG A 146 17.71 -8.91 0.95
C ARG A 146 16.93 -8.15 -0.12
N ASP A 147 16.34 -7.02 0.25
CA ASP A 147 15.65 -6.15 -0.70
C ASP A 147 16.59 -5.74 -1.84
N VAL A 148 16.05 -5.64 -3.06
CA VAL A 148 16.82 -5.37 -4.27
C VAL A 148 16.90 -3.86 -4.46
N ASP A 149 18.08 -3.32 -4.17
CA ASP A 149 18.43 -1.90 -4.22
C ASP A 149 18.04 -1.19 -5.54
N ASP A 150 18.18 -1.86 -6.68
CA ASP A 150 17.98 -1.25 -8.00
C ASP A 150 16.50 -1.16 -8.40
N GLY A 151 15.66 -2.11 -7.97
CA GLY A 151 14.21 -2.07 -8.20
C GLY A 151 13.47 -1.08 -7.30
N PHE A 152 14.09 -0.70 -6.18
CA PHE A 152 13.52 0.21 -5.20
C PHE A 152 13.40 1.66 -5.71
N GLN A 153 14.45 2.18 -6.37
CA GLN A 153 14.50 3.59 -6.77
C GLN A 153 13.98 3.83 -8.19
N TYR A 154 13.94 2.79 -9.03
CA TYR A 154 13.55 2.92 -10.44
C TYR A 154 12.33 2.05 -10.83
N GLY A 155 11.87 1.07 -10.04
CA GLY A 155 10.60 0.39 -10.34
C GLY A 155 10.58 -0.46 -11.63
N SER A 156 11.74 -0.76 -12.18
CA SER A 156 12.02 -1.51 -13.41
C SER A 156 12.60 -2.91 -13.14
N GLY A 157 12.63 -3.74 -14.18
CA GLY A 157 13.16 -5.11 -14.10
C GLY A 157 12.24 -6.09 -13.37
N LYS A 158 12.77 -7.26 -12.96
CA LYS A 158 11.99 -8.36 -12.36
C LYS A 158 11.26 -7.97 -11.07
N THR A 159 11.75 -6.96 -10.34
CA THR A 159 11.16 -6.49 -9.08
C THR A 159 10.30 -5.23 -9.24
N GLY A 160 10.21 -4.69 -10.46
CA GLY A 160 9.38 -3.54 -10.83
C GLY A 160 7.88 -3.84 -10.99
N VAL A 161 7.07 -2.83 -11.29
CA VAL A 161 5.59 -2.98 -11.39
C VAL A 161 5.21 -4.08 -12.37
N ARG A 162 5.68 -4.01 -13.62
CA ARG A 162 5.39 -5.03 -14.65
C ARG A 162 5.96 -6.41 -14.30
N GLY A 163 7.14 -6.46 -13.65
CA GLY A 163 7.73 -7.70 -13.14
C GLY A 163 6.84 -8.36 -12.09
N LYS A 164 6.29 -7.59 -11.15
CA LYS A 164 5.34 -8.08 -10.14
C LYS A 164 4.00 -8.48 -10.75
N VAL A 165 3.48 -7.75 -11.73
CA VAL A 165 2.28 -8.14 -12.48
C VAL A 165 2.48 -9.48 -13.19
N ARG A 166 3.63 -9.67 -13.85
CA ARG A 166 3.98 -10.95 -14.48
C ARG A 166 4.07 -12.07 -13.47
N LYS A 167 4.72 -11.84 -12.32
CA LYS A 167 4.76 -12.79 -11.21
C LYS A 167 3.35 -13.13 -10.71
N GLY A 168 2.47 -12.13 -10.57
CA GLY A 168 1.08 -12.30 -10.20
C GLY A 168 0.30 -13.16 -11.18
N CYS A 169 0.47 -12.94 -12.49
CA CYS A 169 -0.12 -13.79 -13.55
C CYS A 169 0.36 -15.24 -13.46
N GLU A 170 1.65 -15.45 -13.19
CA GLU A 170 2.20 -16.79 -13.03
C GLU A 170 1.65 -17.50 -11.79
N MET A 171 1.63 -16.83 -10.64
CA MET A 171 1.10 -17.37 -9.39
C MET A 171 -0.42 -17.63 -9.48
N LEU A 172 -1.15 -16.79 -10.22
CA LEU A 172 -2.56 -17.01 -10.52
C LEU A 172 -2.74 -18.29 -11.36
N ALA A 173 -1.92 -18.50 -12.39
CA ALA A 173 -1.96 -19.72 -13.18
C ALA A 173 -1.68 -20.96 -12.32
N ASP A 174 -0.66 -20.90 -11.45
CA ASP A 174 -0.35 -21.98 -10.51
C ASP A 174 -1.52 -22.29 -9.57
N ARG A 175 -2.22 -21.26 -9.09
CA ARG A 175 -3.42 -21.43 -8.27
C ARG A 175 -4.55 -22.10 -9.05
N ILE A 176 -4.80 -21.68 -10.28
CA ILE A 176 -5.81 -22.29 -11.17
C ILE A 176 -5.49 -23.76 -11.41
N GLU A 177 -4.22 -24.10 -11.59
CA GLU A 177 -3.78 -25.49 -11.76
C GLU A 177 -4.15 -26.34 -10.52
N VAL A 178 -3.82 -25.85 -9.32
CA VAL A 178 -4.16 -26.53 -8.06
C VAL A 178 -5.67 -26.73 -7.93
N LEU A 179 -6.46 -25.68 -8.18
CA LEU A 179 -7.92 -25.75 -8.11
C LEU A 179 -8.51 -26.72 -9.14
N LYS A 180 -8.00 -26.72 -10.39
CA LYS A 180 -8.42 -27.64 -11.45
C LYS A 180 -8.12 -29.10 -11.05
N LYS A 181 -6.94 -29.37 -10.47
CA LYS A 181 -6.53 -30.71 -10.00
C LYS A 181 -7.37 -31.22 -8.81
N GLN A 182 -7.91 -30.33 -7.97
CA GLN A 182 -8.79 -30.71 -6.85
C GLN A 182 -10.18 -31.18 -7.32
N GLN A 183 -10.61 -30.82 -8.53
CA GLN A 183 -11.93 -31.19 -9.05
C GLN A 183 -11.96 -32.65 -9.51
N ARG A 184 -13.05 -33.36 -9.15
CA ARG A 184 -13.28 -34.75 -9.58
C ARG A 184 -14.04 -34.80 -10.90
N GLY A 185 -13.61 -35.70 -11.79
CA GLY A 185 -14.25 -35.93 -13.10
C GLY A 185 -13.71 -35.05 -14.23
N LYS A 186 -14.25 -35.20 -15.44
CA LYS A 186 -13.86 -34.42 -16.63
C LYS A 186 -14.61 -33.07 -16.66
N LYS A 187 -14.43 -32.25 -15.63
CA LYS A 187 -15.00 -30.90 -15.62
C LYS A 187 -14.10 -29.94 -16.38
N VAL A 188 -14.70 -28.95 -17.06
CA VAL A 188 -14.00 -27.94 -17.85
C VAL A 188 -14.03 -26.61 -17.11
N LEU A 189 -12.88 -25.93 -17.05
CA LEU A 189 -12.81 -24.57 -16.51
C LEU A 189 -13.43 -23.62 -17.53
N THR A 190 -14.58 -23.02 -17.17
CA THR A 190 -15.32 -22.12 -18.07
C THR A 190 -15.26 -20.67 -17.64
N LYS A 191 -15.02 -20.39 -16.34
CA LYS A 191 -15.01 -19.03 -15.82
C LYS A 191 -13.97 -18.80 -14.73
N ILE A 192 -13.27 -17.67 -14.81
CA ILE A 192 -12.40 -17.12 -13.76
C ILE A 192 -12.97 -15.76 -13.31
N THR A 193 -13.17 -15.60 -12.01
CA THR A 193 -13.50 -14.31 -11.40
C THR A 193 -12.32 -13.81 -10.59
N ILE A 194 -11.92 -12.57 -10.82
CA ILE A 194 -10.74 -11.96 -10.20
C ILE A 194 -11.16 -10.78 -9.33
N ASP A 195 -10.68 -10.78 -8.09
CA ASP A 195 -10.66 -9.62 -7.22
C ASP A 195 -9.19 -9.20 -7.06
N THR A 196 -8.84 -7.95 -7.30
CA THR A 196 -7.45 -7.50 -7.15
C THR A 196 -7.33 -6.33 -6.19
N PHE A 197 -6.31 -6.40 -5.34
CA PHE A 197 -6.04 -5.41 -4.31
C PHE A 197 -4.63 -4.88 -4.45
N GLY A 198 -4.41 -3.61 -4.12
CA GLY A 198 -3.05 -3.09 -4.11
C GLY A 198 -2.85 -1.82 -3.28
N PHE A 199 -1.61 -1.58 -2.86
CA PHE A 199 -1.21 -0.37 -2.13
C PHE A 199 -0.03 0.30 -2.83
N SER A 200 -0.03 1.62 -2.98
CA SER A 200 1.09 2.39 -3.52
C SER A 200 1.45 1.97 -4.96
N ARG A 201 2.69 1.56 -5.23
CA ARG A 201 3.08 0.93 -6.49
C ARG A 201 2.44 -0.44 -6.70
N GLY A 202 2.07 -1.14 -5.61
CA GLY A 202 1.22 -2.33 -5.68
C GLY A 202 -0.19 -2.01 -6.18
N ALA A 203 -0.73 -0.82 -5.91
CA ALA A 203 -1.98 -0.37 -6.53
C ALA A 203 -1.81 -0.09 -8.04
N ALA A 204 -0.65 0.45 -8.44
CA ALA A 204 -0.31 0.56 -9.86
C ALA A 204 -0.20 -0.82 -10.51
N ALA A 205 0.39 -1.80 -9.81
CA ALA A 205 0.45 -3.20 -10.24
C ALA A 205 -0.95 -3.83 -10.34
N ALA A 206 -1.84 -3.64 -9.37
CA ALA A 206 -3.21 -4.16 -9.42
C ALA A 206 -4.00 -3.61 -10.61
N ARG A 207 -3.89 -2.30 -10.88
CA ARG A 207 -4.52 -1.64 -12.04
C ARG A 207 -3.93 -2.12 -13.36
N ASN A 208 -2.61 -2.22 -13.45
CA ASN A 208 -1.94 -2.76 -14.64
C ASN A 208 -2.26 -4.25 -14.84
N PHE A 209 -2.34 -5.04 -13.77
CA PHE A 209 -2.73 -6.44 -13.81
C PHE A 209 -4.14 -6.61 -14.38
N ALA A 210 -5.10 -5.80 -13.93
CA ALA A 210 -6.44 -5.78 -14.51
C ALA A 210 -6.40 -5.46 -16.02
N TYR A 211 -5.58 -4.50 -16.44
CA TYR A 211 -5.36 -4.22 -17.87
C TYR A 211 -4.74 -5.43 -18.60
N GLU A 212 -3.76 -6.11 -18.00
CA GLU A 212 -3.07 -7.24 -18.60
C GLU A 212 -3.93 -8.49 -18.78
N ILE A 213 -4.88 -8.74 -17.88
CA ILE A 213 -5.76 -9.91 -17.99
C ILE A 213 -7.02 -9.59 -18.80
N ASN A 214 -7.34 -8.32 -19.02
CA ASN A 214 -8.45 -7.91 -19.88
C ASN A 214 -8.09 -7.94 -21.38
N GLY A 215 -9.12 -7.98 -22.23
CA GLY A 215 -8.95 -8.26 -23.68
C GLY A 215 -8.59 -7.07 -24.57
N ASN A 216 -9.01 -5.84 -24.23
CA ASN A 216 -8.83 -4.67 -25.10
C ASN A 216 -7.53 -3.91 -24.81
N LYS A 217 -6.43 -4.39 -25.38
CA LYS A 217 -5.09 -3.80 -25.21
C LYS A 217 -4.64 -2.99 -26.42
N ARG A 218 -3.75 -2.01 -26.20
CA ARG A 218 -3.07 -1.28 -27.28
C ARG A 218 -2.20 -2.26 -28.08
N ALA A 219 -2.11 -2.04 -29.40
CA ALA A 219 -1.29 -2.89 -30.27
C ALA A 219 0.18 -2.99 -29.80
N LYS A 220 0.76 -1.88 -29.36
CA LYS A 220 2.13 -1.83 -28.82
C LYS A 220 2.35 -2.66 -27.54
N ASP A 221 1.28 -2.94 -26.79
CA ASP A 221 1.37 -3.66 -25.51
C ASP A 221 1.20 -5.17 -25.67
N VAL A 222 0.90 -5.66 -26.88
CA VAL A 222 0.73 -7.09 -27.19
C VAL A 222 1.70 -7.60 -28.25
N GLU A 223 2.45 -6.71 -28.88
CA GLU A 223 3.40 -7.05 -29.94
C GLU A 223 4.60 -7.81 -29.39
N ILE A 224 4.96 -8.92 -30.04
CA ILE A 224 6.19 -9.65 -29.78
C ILE A 224 7.21 -9.36 -30.87
N ARG A 225 8.39 -8.90 -30.47
CA ARG A 225 9.48 -8.53 -31.36
C ARG A 225 10.43 -9.71 -31.52
N LYS A 226 10.76 -10.03 -32.77
CA LYS A 226 11.83 -10.99 -33.06
C LYS A 226 13.19 -10.29 -32.95
N SER A 227 14.10 -10.86 -32.17
CA SER A 227 15.48 -10.39 -32.00
C SER A 227 16.47 -11.56 -32.14
N ARG A 228 17.77 -11.28 -32.03
CA ARG A 228 18.84 -12.28 -32.06
C ARG A 228 19.74 -12.16 -30.83
N LYS A 229 20.07 -13.29 -30.21
CA LYS A 229 20.97 -13.38 -29.06
C LYS A 229 22.08 -14.37 -29.32
N ILE A 230 23.25 -14.12 -28.73
CA ILE A 230 24.37 -15.05 -28.83
C ILE A 230 24.00 -16.32 -28.05
N VAL A 231 23.96 -17.46 -28.75
CA VAL A 231 23.64 -18.79 -28.19
C VAL A 231 24.87 -19.67 -28.01
N GLY A 232 26.00 -19.30 -28.62
CA GLY A 232 27.24 -20.06 -28.55
C GLY A 232 28.39 -19.33 -29.22
N TYR A 233 29.55 -19.99 -29.24
CA TYR A 233 30.70 -19.56 -30.01
C TYR A 233 31.25 -20.74 -30.79
N SER A 234 31.47 -20.56 -32.08
CA SER A 234 32.09 -21.55 -32.97
C SER A 234 33.55 -21.18 -33.21
N GLN A 235 34.41 -22.20 -33.29
CA GLN A 235 35.83 -22.01 -33.56
C GLN A 235 36.07 -22.16 -35.07
N VAL A 236 36.59 -21.11 -35.70
CA VAL A 236 36.92 -21.10 -37.13
C VAL A 236 38.42 -20.95 -37.29
N ASN A 237 39.04 -21.83 -38.08
CA ASN A 237 40.47 -21.75 -38.36
C ASN A 237 40.76 -20.60 -39.32
N SER A 238 41.55 -19.63 -38.87
CA SER A 238 42.07 -18.54 -39.71
C SER A 238 43.58 -18.72 -39.97
N PRO A 239 44.15 -18.05 -40.98
CA PRO A 239 45.60 -18.08 -41.26
C PRO A 239 46.48 -17.63 -40.09
N GLU A 240 45.92 -16.87 -39.13
CA GLU A 240 46.60 -16.33 -37.95
C GLU A 240 46.35 -17.16 -36.66
N GLY A 241 45.57 -18.24 -36.76
CA GLY A 241 45.17 -19.10 -35.64
C GLY A 241 43.65 -19.27 -35.52
N PRO A 242 43.14 -20.11 -34.61
CA PRO A 242 41.71 -20.30 -34.43
C PRO A 242 41.05 -19.06 -33.80
N VAL A 243 39.96 -18.59 -34.40
CA VAL A 243 39.17 -17.44 -33.94
C VAL A 243 37.80 -17.91 -33.45
N MET A 244 37.33 -17.34 -32.34
CA MET A 244 35.99 -17.60 -31.78
C MET A 244 34.98 -16.65 -32.43
N VAL A 245 33.97 -17.19 -33.09
CA VAL A 245 32.90 -16.42 -33.75
C VAL A 245 31.59 -16.65 -33.00
N PRO A 246 30.86 -15.60 -32.60
CA PRO A 246 29.59 -15.75 -31.91
C PRO A 246 28.52 -16.34 -32.84
N GLU A 247 27.81 -17.36 -32.37
CA GLU A 247 26.63 -17.93 -33.00
C GLU A 247 25.39 -17.22 -32.47
N TYR A 248 24.47 -16.84 -33.37
CA TYR A 248 23.25 -16.13 -33.00
C TYR A 248 22.03 -17.03 -33.19
N GLY A 249 21.20 -17.13 -32.15
CA GLY A 249 19.88 -17.74 -32.19
C GLY A 249 18.79 -16.69 -32.26
N ASP A 250 17.65 -17.06 -32.83
CA ASP A 250 16.45 -16.25 -32.83
C ASP A 250 15.79 -16.29 -31.44
N ILE A 251 15.40 -15.12 -30.93
CA ILE A 251 14.63 -14.96 -29.69
C ILE A 251 13.40 -14.09 -29.94
N TRP A 252 12.39 -14.25 -29.11
CA TRP A 252 11.15 -13.48 -29.15
C TRP A 252 11.02 -12.71 -27.85
N LEU A 253 10.92 -11.40 -27.96
CA LEU A 253 10.90 -10.47 -26.84
C LEU A 253 9.54 -9.79 -26.78
N ASP A 254 8.94 -9.78 -25.59
CA ASP A 254 7.75 -8.96 -25.36
C ASP A 254 8.10 -7.48 -25.16
N LYS A 255 7.09 -6.69 -24.78
CA LYS A 255 7.21 -5.24 -24.56
C LYS A 255 8.16 -4.84 -23.41
N ASP A 256 8.56 -5.79 -22.57
CA ASP A 256 9.47 -5.59 -21.43
C ASP A 256 10.86 -6.20 -21.71
N ASP A 257 11.17 -6.46 -22.99
CA ASP A 257 12.39 -7.14 -23.45
C ASP A 257 12.63 -8.49 -22.73
N THR A 258 11.55 -9.16 -22.32
CA THR A 258 11.62 -10.49 -21.71
C THR A 258 11.40 -11.56 -22.77
N GLU A 259 12.24 -12.58 -22.76
CA GLU A 259 12.14 -13.71 -23.68
C GLU A 259 10.85 -14.51 -23.43
N VAL A 260 10.10 -14.75 -24.50
CA VAL A 260 8.88 -15.57 -24.52
C VAL A 260 9.02 -16.71 -25.51
N ASP A 261 8.40 -17.84 -25.21
CA ASP A 261 8.45 -19.01 -26.08
C ASP A 261 7.52 -18.81 -27.30
N PRO A 262 8.05 -18.89 -28.54
CA PRO A 262 7.27 -18.70 -29.75
C PRO A 262 6.14 -19.71 -29.94
N GLN A 263 6.16 -20.87 -29.29
CA GLN A 263 5.11 -21.89 -29.38
C GLN A 263 3.74 -21.42 -28.87
N TYR A 264 3.75 -20.49 -27.91
CA TYR A 264 2.55 -19.97 -27.25
C TYR A 264 2.12 -18.59 -27.76
N ILE A 265 2.83 -18.05 -28.76
CA ILE A 265 2.48 -16.82 -29.46
C ILE A 265 1.43 -17.11 -30.53
N ILE A 266 0.41 -16.26 -30.63
CA ILE A 266 -0.67 -16.36 -31.62
C ILE A 266 -0.61 -15.09 -32.48
N ASP A 267 -0.36 -15.24 -33.78
CA ASP A 267 -0.28 -14.13 -34.75
C ASP A 267 0.66 -12.99 -34.32
N GLY A 268 1.82 -13.35 -33.76
CA GLY A 268 2.83 -12.39 -33.29
C GLY A 268 2.45 -11.65 -32.00
N LYS A 269 1.44 -12.14 -31.28
CA LYS A 269 0.94 -11.55 -30.03
C LYS A 269 0.84 -12.58 -28.90
N LEU A 270 0.82 -12.06 -27.68
CA LEU A 270 0.43 -12.88 -26.51
C LEU A 270 -0.98 -13.44 -26.68
N PRO A 271 -1.27 -14.63 -26.12
CA PRO A 271 -2.60 -15.25 -26.22
C PRO A 271 -3.66 -14.46 -25.43
N LYS A 272 -4.93 -14.88 -25.53
CA LYS A 272 -6.05 -14.32 -24.77
C LYS A 272 -5.68 -14.21 -23.27
N PHE A 273 -6.00 -13.08 -22.65
CA PHE A 273 -5.60 -12.73 -21.27
C PHE A 273 -4.10 -12.48 -21.05
N GLY A 274 -3.34 -12.21 -22.11
CA GLY A 274 -1.95 -11.74 -22.02
C GLY A 274 -1.02 -12.75 -21.34
N PHE A 275 -0.28 -12.28 -20.33
CA PHE A 275 0.65 -13.13 -19.58
C PHE A 275 -0.05 -14.25 -18.82
N LEU A 276 -1.27 -14.05 -18.32
CA LEU A 276 -2.03 -15.12 -17.68
C LEU A 276 -2.32 -16.25 -18.67
N GLY A 277 -2.82 -15.90 -19.87
CA GLY A 277 -3.03 -16.88 -20.93
C GLY A 277 -1.76 -17.60 -21.35
N TYR A 278 -0.64 -16.86 -21.43
CA TYR A 278 0.67 -17.44 -21.73
C TYR A 278 1.04 -18.50 -20.71
N TYR A 279 0.94 -18.21 -19.41
CA TYR A 279 1.25 -19.17 -18.35
C TYR A 279 0.27 -20.36 -18.28
N LEU A 280 -1.02 -20.12 -18.57
CA LEU A 280 -2.01 -21.20 -18.64
C LEU A 280 -1.69 -22.21 -19.76
N LEU A 281 -1.14 -21.73 -20.89
CA LEU A 281 -0.68 -22.60 -21.99
C LEU A 281 0.69 -23.20 -21.72
N SER A 282 1.67 -22.39 -21.30
CA SER A 282 3.07 -22.82 -21.16
C SER A 282 3.30 -23.82 -20.03
N LYS A 283 2.38 -23.86 -19.05
CA LYS A 283 2.38 -24.83 -17.95
C LYS A 283 1.44 -26.01 -18.21
N ASP A 284 0.94 -26.16 -19.44
CA ASP A 284 0.01 -27.22 -19.86
C ASP A 284 -1.28 -27.30 -19.00
N ILE A 285 -1.72 -26.17 -18.45
CA ILE A 285 -2.92 -26.10 -17.59
C ILE A 285 -4.18 -26.14 -18.44
N LEU A 286 -4.18 -25.37 -19.54
CA LEU A 286 -5.24 -25.30 -20.54
C LEU A 286 -4.70 -25.56 -21.93
N THR A 287 -5.55 -26.13 -22.78
CA THR A 287 -5.35 -26.16 -24.23
C THR A 287 -5.72 -24.81 -24.85
N LYS A 288 -5.27 -24.57 -26.09
CA LYS A 288 -5.64 -23.36 -26.86
C LYS A 288 -7.16 -23.22 -27.01
N GLU A 289 -7.87 -24.32 -27.25
CA GLU A 289 -9.33 -24.34 -27.40
C GLU A 289 -10.05 -24.02 -26.07
N GLU A 290 -9.57 -24.57 -24.94
CA GLU A 290 -10.11 -24.23 -23.62
C GLU A 290 -9.89 -22.73 -23.30
N LEU A 291 -8.71 -22.18 -23.61
CA LEU A 291 -8.41 -20.77 -23.37
C LEU A 291 -9.31 -19.83 -24.17
N GLU A 292 -9.59 -20.15 -25.44
CA GLU A 292 -10.48 -19.32 -26.28
C GLU A 292 -11.92 -19.29 -25.74
N ASN A 293 -12.40 -20.41 -25.20
CA ASN A 293 -13.74 -20.52 -24.62
C ASN A 293 -13.85 -20.04 -23.16
N LEU A 294 -12.72 -19.76 -22.51
CA LEU A 294 -12.69 -19.32 -21.12
C LEU A 294 -13.21 -17.88 -20.98
N GLU A 295 -14.08 -17.67 -20.00
CA GLU A 295 -14.51 -16.34 -19.55
C GLU A 295 -13.67 -15.86 -18.37
N LEU A 296 -13.30 -14.58 -18.38
CA LEU A 296 -12.59 -13.93 -17.27
C LEU A 296 -13.26 -12.61 -16.93
N ASP A 297 -13.66 -12.46 -15.68
CA ASP A 297 -14.28 -11.25 -15.15
C ASP A 297 -13.42 -10.66 -14.03
N VAL A 298 -13.15 -9.35 -14.10
CA VAL A 298 -12.63 -8.59 -12.95
C VAL A 298 -13.81 -8.08 -12.13
N ARG A 299 -14.04 -8.68 -10.96
CA ARG A 299 -15.17 -8.34 -10.09
C ARG A 299 -14.86 -7.13 -9.21
N PHE A 300 -13.70 -7.11 -8.57
CA PHE A 300 -13.34 -6.02 -7.66
C PHE A 300 -11.91 -5.52 -7.88
N ILE A 301 -11.71 -4.19 -7.83
CA ILE A 301 -10.40 -3.55 -7.78
C ILE A 301 -10.34 -2.65 -6.55
N GLY A 302 -9.68 -3.09 -5.49
CA GLY A 302 -9.55 -2.37 -4.22
C GLY A 302 -8.14 -1.81 -4.04
N VAL A 303 -7.96 -0.50 -4.21
CA VAL A 303 -6.62 0.11 -4.16
C VAL A 303 -6.47 1.19 -3.09
N TYR A 304 -5.28 1.25 -2.50
CA TYR A 304 -4.88 2.27 -1.55
C TYR A 304 -3.76 3.13 -2.16
N ASP A 305 -4.02 4.42 -2.22
CA ASP A 305 -3.08 5.51 -2.49
C ASP A 305 -2.10 5.24 -3.64
N THR A 306 -2.63 5.10 -4.86
CA THR A 306 -1.84 4.71 -6.04
C THR A 306 -0.72 5.70 -6.36
N VAL A 307 0.51 5.18 -6.45
CA VAL A 307 1.70 5.93 -6.89
C VAL A 307 2.28 5.25 -8.13
N SER A 308 2.40 5.98 -9.23
CA SER A 308 2.81 5.43 -10.53
C SER A 308 4.31 5.30 -10.73
N SER A 309 5.14 6.00 -9.93
CA SER A 309 6.58 6.19 -10.16
C SER A 309 7.25 4.91 -10.68
N TYR A 310 7.46 4.88 -11.99
CA TYR A 310 8.09 3.83 -12.76
C TYR A 310 9.23 4.51 -13.52
N GLU A 311 10.39 3.89 -13.57
CA GLU A 311 11.50 4.38 -14.36
C GLU A 311 12.21 3.19 -14.95
N GLU A 312 12.13 3.05 -16.27
CA GLU A 312 12.70 1.92 -16.98
C GLU A 312 14.23 1.97 -17.02
N TYR A 313 14.89 1.60 -15.92
CA TYR A 313 16.33 1.43 -15.86
C TYR A 313 16.65 0.02 -15.37
N GLY A 314 17.17 -0.84 -16.25
CA GLY A 314 17.61 -2.18 -15.88
C GLY A 314 18.64 -2.19 -14.73
N ASP A 315 19.02 -3.39 -14.29
CA ASP A 315 20.00 -3.66 -13.22
C ASP A 315 21.26 -2.77 -13.38
N MET A 316 21.39 -1.74 -12.55
CA MET A 316 22.38 -0.67 -12.69
C MET A 316 23.25 -0.64 -11.45
N GLY A 317 24.34 -1.41 -11.50
CA GLY A 317 25.29 -1.56 -10.39
C GLY A 317 25.66 -0.25 -9.66
N GLY A 318 25.90 -0.38 -8.35
CA GLY A 318 25.89 0.72 -7.38
C GLY A 318 26.78 1.94 -7.61
N ILE A 319 27.79 1.90 -8.50
CA ILE A 319 28.62 3.07 -8.83
C ILE A 319 27.90 4.05 -9.77
N ARG A 320 26.99 3.57 -10.63
CA ARG A 320 26.15 4.45 -11.47
C ARG A 320 24.98 5.06 -10.68
N ARG A 321 24.54 4.40 -9.61
CA ARG A 321 23.47 4.82 -8.69
C ARG A 321 23.74 6.16 -7.98
N VAL A 322 24.98 6.38 -7.53
CA VAL A 322 25.44 7.62 -6.85
C VAL A 322 26.07 8.65 -7.80
N GLY A 323 26.19 8.33 -9.08
CA GLY A 323 26.87 9.15 -10.07
C GLY A 323 25.94 10.08 -10.87
N TRP A 324 26.30 10.28 -12.13
CA TRP A 324 25.68 11.20 -13.11
C TRP A 324 24.14 11.13 -13.23
N GLU A 325 23.52 9.97 -12.95
CA GLU A 325 22.07 9.78 -13.08
C GLU A 325 21.28 10.19 -11.82
N GLY A 326 21.84 10.01 -10.61
CA GLY A 326 21.31 10.61 -9.39
C GLY A 326 21.28 12.15 -9.49
N MET A 327 22.28 12.73 -10.16
CA MET A 327 22.29 14.15 -10.51
C MET A 327 21.26 14.53 -11.57
N LYS A 328 20.94 13.66 -12.55
CA LYS A 328 19.87 13.94 -13.53
C LYS A 328 18.49 13.89 -12.91
N HIS A 329 18.24 12.98 -11.97
CA HIS A 329 17.02 12.95 -11.14
C HIS A 329 16.76 14.29 -10.45
N SER A 330 17.82 14.85 -9.84
CA SER A 330 17.77 16.15 -9.19
C SER A 330 17.62 17.34 -10.15
N VAL A 331 17.97 17.17 -11.44
CA VAL A 331 18.07 18.26 -12.44
C VAL A 331 16.91 18.28 -13.43
N LEU A 332 16.32 17.13 -13.79
CA LEU A 332 15.23 17.02 -14.78
C LEU A 332 13.82 17.09 -14.15
N GLY A 333 13.72 16.79 -12.85
CA GLY A 333 12.52 16.99 -12.03
C GLY A 333 11.39 15.95 -12.22
N PRO A 334 10.46 15.83 -11.24
CA PRO A 334 9.41 14.78 -11.24
C PRO A 334 8.44 14.85 -12.43
N LYS A 335 8.26 16.03 -13.03
CA LYS A 335 7.28 16.26 -14.10
C LYS A 335 7.61 15.52 -15.41
N TYR A 336 8.89 15.21 -15.66
CA TYR A 336 9.32 14.49 -16.87
C TYR A 336 9.16 12.96 -16.75
N ASN A 337 9.21 12.40 -15.53
CA ASN A 337 9.26 10.95 -15.33
C ASN A 337 7.87 10.36 -14.98
N PHE A 338 7.07 11.03 -14.15
CA PHE A 338 5.82 10.46 -13.62
C PHE A 338 4.62 10.40 -14.59
N GLY A 339 4.54 11.34 -15.54
CA GLY A 339 3.42 11.42 -16.49
C GLY A 339 3.47 10.34 -17.58
N ASP A 340 4.68 9.93 -17.95
CA ASP A 340 4.92 8.86 -18.93
C ASP A 340 4.46 7.50 -18.37
N ASP A 341 4.71 7.26 -17.08
CA ASP A 341 4.39 6.01 -16.38
C ASP A 341 2.91 5.64 -16.39
N VAL A 342 2.03 6.63 -16.19
CA VAL A 342 0.58 6.41 -16.17
C VAL A 342 0.10 5.88 -17.53
N GLU A 343 0.65 6.42 -18.62
CA GLU A 343 0.37 5.96 -19.98
C GLU A 343 1.09 4.64 -20.28
N GLN A 344 2.33 4.47 -19.83
CA GLN A 344 3.10 3.25 -20.08
C GLN A 344 2.47 2.03 -19.38
N LEU A 345 2.04 2.19 -18.13
CA LEU A 345 1.40 1.14 -17.33
C LEU A 345 -0.11 1.04 -17.56
N GLN A 346 -0.70 1.92 -18.37
CA GLN A 346 -2.14 1.94 -18.68
C GLN A 346 -3.01 2.00 -17.42
N LEU A 347 -2.58 2.77 -16.42
CA LEU A 347 -3.25 2.81 -15.11
C LEU A 347 -4.67 3.37 -15.20
N LEU A 348 -4.97 4.21 -16.19
CA LEU A 348 -6.31 4.76 -16.44
C LEU A 348 -7.22 3.81 -17.22
N ASN A 349 -6.68 2.72 -17.76
CA ASN A 349 -7.39 1.81 -18.67
C ASN A 349 -7.34 0.36 -18.16
N PRO A 350 -7.81 0.03 -16.94
CA PRO A 350 -7.74 -1.34 -16.40
C PRO A 350 -8.61 -2.36 -17.16
N GLY A 351 -9.37 -1.95 -18.17
CA GLY A 351 -10.34 -2.79 -18.87
C GLY A 351 -11.69 -2.84 -18.17
N ALA A 352 -12.49 -3.87 -18.45
CA ALA A 352 -13.81 -4.04 -17.84
C ALA A 352 -13.66 -4.55 -16.40
N TYR A 353 -14.42 -3.96 -15.48
CA TYR A 353 -14.52 -4.41 -14.10
C TYR A 353 -15.94 -4.14 -13.56
N PHE A 354 -16.36 -4.87 -12.52
CA PHE A 354 -17.67 -4.68 -11.90
C PHE A 354 -17.67 -3.53 -10.87
N LYS A 355 -16.70 -3.49 -9.95
CA LYS A 355 -16.55 -2.40 -8.96
C LYS A 355 -15.09 -2.07 -8.69
N ALA A 356 -14.77 -0.79 -8.58
CA ALA A 356 -13.45 -0.32 -8.18
C ALA A 356 -13.57 0.71 -7.04
N VAL A 357 -12.66 0.64 -6.07
CA VAL A 357 -12.57 1.52 -4.90
C VAL A 357 -11.14 2.01 -4.77
N HIS A 358 -10.95 3.30 -4.52
CA HIS A 358 -9.63 3.90 -4.34
C HIS A 358 -9.63 4.83 -3.12
N PHE A 359 -8.86 4.47 -2.09
CA PHE A 359 -8.70 5.29 -0.89
C PHE A 359 -7.38 6.04 -0.93
N THR A 360 -7.40 7.36 -0.76
CA THR A 360 -6.25 8.24 -0.98
C THR A 360 -5.88 9.04 0.26
N ALA A 361 -4.60 9.38 0.40
CA ALA A 361 -4.08 10.19 1.50
C ALA A 361 -4.18 11.70 1.21
N ALA A 362 -4.81 12.44 2.13
CA ALA A 362 -5.01 13.89 2.03
C ALA A 362 -3.73 14.70 2.31
N ASN A 363 -2.82 14.18 3.13
CA ASN A 363 -1.69 14.94 3.67
C ASN A 363 -0.32 14.47 3.17
N GLU A 364 -0.31 13.51 2.25
CA GLU A 364 0.91 13.13 1.53
C GLU A 364 1.35 14.27 0.61
N HIS A 365 2.62 14.67 0.70
CA HIS A 365 3.13 15.83 -0.04
C HIS A 365 4.60 15.68 -0.46
N ARG A 366 5.17 14.47 -0.36
CA ARG A 366 6.50 14.16 -0.88
C ARG A 366 6.52 14.23 -2.40
N GLU A 367 7.64 14.68 -2.96
CA GLU A 367 7.82 14.89 -4.40
C GLU A 367 7.62 13.58 -5.18
N ASN A 368 8.11 12.46 -4.64
CA ASN A 368 8.07 11.15 -5.29
C ASN A 368 6.79 10.33 -5.02
N PHE A 369 5.82 10.90 -4.30
CA PHE A 369 4.57 10.22 -3.91
C PHE A 369 3.34 10.86 -4.56
N SER A 370 3.51 11.23 -5.84
CA SER A 370 2.43 11.76 -6.66
C SER A 370 1.27 10.77 -6.75
N LEU A 371 0.05 11.26 -6.53
CA LEU A 371 -1.17 10.45 -6.62
C LEU A 371 -1.53 10.18 -8.07
N THR A 372 -1.87 8.94 -8.41
CA THR A 372 -2.54 8.61 -9.66
C THR A 372 -4.03 8.37 -9.41
N ARG A 373 -4.88 9.31 -9.80
CA ARG A 373 -6.34 9.20 -9.72
C ARG A 373 -6.83 7.94 -10.46
N PHE A 374 -7.98 7.43 -10.05
CA PHE A 374 -8.62 6.29 -10.68
C PHE A 374 -10.04 6.64 -11.14
N PRO A 375 -10.17 7.31 -12.30
CA PRO A 375 -11.48 7.64 -12.87
C PRO A 375 -12.36 6.41 -13.04
N GLY A 376 -13.64 6.52 -12.65
CA GLY A 376 -14.61 5.42 -12.69
C GLY A 376 -14.66 4.57 -11.41
N SER A 377 -13.71 4.74 -10.48
CA SER A 377 -13.76 4.13 -9.16
C SER A 377 -14.54 4.98 -8.14
N ILE A 378 -14.94 4.36 -7.03
CA ILE A 378 -15.36 5.07 -5.83
C ILE A 378 -14.08 5.56 -5.13
N GLU A 379 -13.73 6.82 -5.38
CA GLU A 379 -12.54 7.43 -4.79
C GLU A 379 -12.90 8.25 -3.54
N ARG A 380 -12.18 8.05 -2.44
CA ARG A 380 -12.39 8.75 -1.16
C ARG A 380 -11.05 9.13 -0.54
N GLU A 381 -10.97 10.35 -0.05
CA GLU A 381 -9.75 10.92 0.52
C GLU A 381 -9.84 10.97 2.05
N PHE A 382 -8.81 10.48 2.72
CA PHE A 382 -8.76 10.35 4.17
C PHE A 382 -7.64 11.22 4.76
N PRO A 383 -7.85 11.82 5.95
CA PRO A 383 -6.78 12.44 6.72
C PRO A 383 -5.61 11.48 6.93
N GLY A 384 -4.38 11.99 6.84
CA GLY A 384 -3.16 11.20 7.00
C GLY A 384 -2.28 11.18 5.76
N VAL A 385 -1.10 10.59 5.92
CA VAL A 385 -0.11 10.38 4.86
C VAL A 385 -0.22 8.98 4.26
N HIS A 386 0.59 8.68 3.24
CA HIS A 386 0.53 7.46 2.43
C HIS A 386 0.27 6.15 3.22
N CYS A 387 1.07 5.90 4.25
CA CYS A 387 1.01 4.69 5.06
C CYS A 387 -0.04 4.74 6.19
N ASP A 388 -0.61 5.91 6.51
CA ASP A 388 -1.80 5.98 7.37
C ASP A 388 -3.02 5.38 6.66
N ILE A 389 -3.03 5.38 5.32
CA ILE A 389 -4.13 4.83 4.51
C ILE A 389 -3.84 3.39 4.10
N GLY A 390 -2.60 3.11 3.69
CA GLY A 390 -2.19 1.79 3.23
C GLY A 390 -1.65 0.85 4.29
N GLY A 391 -1.40 1.30 5.53
CA GLY A 391 -0.69 0.55 6.57
C GLY A 391 0.84 0.64 6.42
N ALA A 392 1.57 -0.32 7.00
CA ALA A 392 3.04 -0.37 7.12
C ALA A 392 3.69 0.34 8.31
N TYR A 393 3.00 1.25 9.01
CA TYR A 393 3.54 1.86 10.24
C TYR A 393 3.47 0.93 11.44
N GLU A 394 4.43 1.08 12.36
CA GLU A 394 4.43 0.46 13.68
C GLU A 394 3.93 1.42 14.76
N ASN A 395 3.50 0.85 15.88
CA ASN A 395 3.27 1.63 17.10
C ASN A 395 4.62 1.96 17.73
N GLY A 396 4.83 3.21 18.07
CA GLY A 396 6.10 3.60 18.69
C GLY A 396 6.37 5.09 18.68
N MET A 397 7.60 5.42 19.05
CA MET A 397 8.12 6.77 18.94
C MET A 397 8.48 7.11 17.48
N GLU A 398 7.73 8.02 16.88
CA GLU A 398 8.09 8.66 15.62
C GLU A 398 9.08 9.80 15.89
N VAL A 399 10.24 9.74 15.23
CA VAL A 399 11.20 10.85 15.18
C VAL A 399 11.35 11.25 13.72
N VAL A 400 10.89 12.45 13.39
CA VAL A 400 11.09 13.05 12.07
C VAL A 400 12.10 14.17 12.23
N ASP A 401 13.30 13.93 11.76
CA ASP A 401 14.33 14.94 11.70
C ASP A 401 14.26 15.70 10.37
N GLU A 402 14.89 16.88 10.31
CA GLU A 402 14.96 17.73 9.11
C GLU A 402 13.61 17.95 8.40
N ILE A 403 12.51 18.09 9.17
CA ILE A 403 11.19 18.48 8.65
C ILE A 403 11.32 19.76 7.81
N GLU A 404 12.16 20.68 8.28
CA GLU A 404 12.63 21.82 7.53
C GLU A 404 14.02 22.25 8.02
N THR A 405 14.83 22.80 7.13
CA THR A 405 16.25 23.08 7.40
C THR A 405 16.58 24.55 7.16
N SER A 406 17.63 25.06 7.79
CA SER A 406 18.09 26.43 7.57
C SER A 406 18.86 26.60 6.26
N ASN A 407 18.83 25.61 5.36
CA ASN A 407 19.55 25.66 4.10
C ASN A 407 19.05 26.88 3.27
N HIS A 408 19.86 27.94 3.24
CA HIS A 408 19.52 29.26 2.70
C HIS A 408 18.25 29.92 3.31
N LYS A 409 17.77 29.45 4.46
CA LYS A 409 16.54 29.93 5.12
C LYS A 409 16.84 30.58 6.48
N PRO A 410 16.29 31.77 6.78
CA PRO A 410 16.51 32.47 8.04
C PRO A 410 15.75 31.81 9.22
N LEU A 411 16.18 32.08 10.46
CA LEU A 411 15.56 31.48 11.67
C LEU A 411 14.07 31.80 11.81
N TRP A 412 13.64 33.01 11.43
CA TRP A 412 12.22 33.38 11.48
C TRP A 412 11.37 32.48 10.58
N PHE A 413 11.92 31.96 9.48
CA PHE A 413 11.22 31.04 8.59
C PHE A 413 10.98 29.70 9.29
N LEU A 414 12.01 29.17 9.97
CA LEU A 414 11.88 27.94 10.76
C LEU A 414 10.91 28.09 11.93
N ASN A 415 10.97 29.23 12.64
CA ASN A 415 10.00 29.52 13.72
C ASN A 415 8.58 29.60 13.17
N LYS A 416 8.37 30.26 12.02
CA LYS A 416 7.07 30.33 11.37
C LYS A 416 6.57 28.94 10.96
N ARG A 417 7.42 28.10 10.34
CA ARG A 417 7.04 26.74 9.93
C ARG A 417 6.73 25.86 11.14
N ARG A 418 7.53 25.94 12.21
CA ARG A 418 7.26 25.27 13.48
C ARG A 418 5.89 25.69 14.02
N GLN A 419 5.59 26.99 14.05
CA GLN A 419 4.31 27.48 14.55
C GLN A 419 3.14 26.99 13.68
N GLN A 420 3.27 26.99 12.35
CA GLN A 420 2.25 26.42 11.46
C GLN A 420 1.95 24.95 11.76
N LEU A 421 2.98 24.14 12.00
CA LEU A 421 2.78 22.72 12.34
C LEU A 421 2.08 22.52 13.69
N ILE A 422 2.25 23.47 14.62
CA ILE A 422 1.53 23.50 15.91
C ILE A 422 0.07 23.95 15.69
N ASP A 423 -0.13 25.02 14.94
CA ASP A 423 -1.46 25.57 14.64
C ASP A 423 -2.32 24.61 13.80
N GLU A 424 -1.68 23.77 12.98
CA GLU A 424 -2.31 22.69 12.21
C GLU A 424 -2.53 21.41 13.06
N HIS A 425 -2.13 21.42 14.34
CA HIS A 425 -2.27 20.31 15.29
C HIS A 425 -1.54 19.02 14.85
N TRP A 426 -0.47 19.15 14.06
CA TRP A 426 0.44 18.02 13.82
C TRP A 426 1.30 17.77 15.05
N TYR A 427 1.86 18.81 15.65
CA TYR A 427 2.72 18.68 16.83
C TYR A 427 2.26 19.61 17.96
N ASN A 428 2.42 19.16 19.20
CA ASN A 428 2.36 20.04 20.37
C ASN A 428 3.68 20.78 20.54
N GLU A 429 3.70 21.89 21.28
CA GLU A 429 4.92 22.69 21.48
C GLU A 429 6.11 21.90 22.01
N GLU A 430 5.85 20.93 22.90
CA GLU A 430 6.85 20.06 23.53
C GLU A 430 7.36 18.95 22.59
N GLN A 431 6.60 18.63 21.54
CA GLN A 431 6.92 17.55 20.59
C GLN A 431 7.74 18.04 19.40
N ILE A 432 7.96 19.35 19.25
CA ILE A 432 8.65 19.93 18.09
C ILE A 432 9.62 21.03 18.51
N GLU A 433 10.86 20.88 18.10
CA GLU A 433 11.94 21.80 18.44
C GLU A 433 12.78 22.21 17.23
N ILE A 434 13.51 23.31 17.41
CA ILE A 434 14.54 23.73 16.47
C ILE A 434 15.88 23.43 17.13
N ASN A 435 16.59 22.45 16.59
CA ASN A 435 17.86 21.97 17.13
C ASN A 435 19.03 22.92 16.79
N ASN A 436 20.11 22.83 17.59
CA ASN A 436 21.33 23.65 17.51
C ASN A 436 21.22 25.14 17.91
N LYS A 437 20.26 25.53 18.76
CA LYS A 437 20.12 26.93 19.23
C LYS A 437 21.39 27.48 19.91
N PHE A 438 22.02 26.69 20.79
CA PHE A 438 23.19 27.13 21.58
C PHE A 438 24.45 27.30 20.73
N LEU A 439 24.81 26.29 19.95
CA LEU A 439 25.96 26.35 19.03
C LEU A 439 25.81 27.46 18.00
N ASN A 440 24.58 27.72 17.56
CA ASN A 440 24.30 28.76 16.59
C ASN A 440 24.39 30.19 17.19
N ALA A 441 23.96 30.39 18.44
CA ALA A 441 24.16 31.64 19.16
C ALA A 441 25.65 32.00 19.31
N ILE A 442 26.49 30.98 19.50
CA ILE A 442 27.95 31.13 19.59
C ILE A 442 28.60 31.30 18.20
N SER A 443 28.04 30.69 17.16
CA SER A 443 28.59 30.72 15.79
C SER A 443 28.06 31.86 14.92
N PHE A 444 27.37 32.85 15.48
CA PHE A 444 26.75 33.97 14.76
C PHE A 444 25.88 33.56 13.56
N GLY A 445 25.09 32.48 13.69
CA GLY A 445 24.19 32.06 12.60
C GLY A 445 24.79 31.08 11.59
N ASN A 446 26.09 30.78 11.65
CA ASN A 446 26.77 29.90 10.69
C ASN A 446 26.55 28.40 10.88
N VAL A 447 25.82 27.97 11.93
CA VAL A 447 25.57 26.55 12.21
C VAL A 447 24.22 26.12 11.66
N TYR A 448 24.21 24.97 10.98
CA TYR A 448 23.04 24.29 10.47
C TYR A 448 21.95 24.11 11.55
N ARG A 449 20.74 24.62 11.27
CA ARG A 449 19.55 24.44 12.12
C ARG A 449 18.51 23.59 11.39
N LYS A 450 17.75 22.82 12.16
CA LYS A 450 16.70 21.96 11.64
C LYS A 450 15.53 21.87 12.61
N ILE A 451 14.34 21.63 12.06
CA ILE A 451 13.15 21.28 12.83
C ILE A 451 13.12 19.77 13.01
N THR A 452 13.03 19.34 14.26
CA THR A 452 12.90 17.92 14.63
C THR A 452 11.61 17.75 15.40
N GLY A 453 10.79 16.79 14.99
CA GLY A 453 9.55 16.41 15.65
C GLY A 453 9.66 15.02 16.26
N THR A 454 9.25 14.87 17.51
CA THR A 454 9.29 13.60 18.25
C THR A 454 7.97 13.39 18.99
N ARG A 455 7.24 12.33 18.64
CA ARG A 455 5.94 12.01 19.25
C ARG A 455 5.67 10.52 19.22
N PHE A 456 4.80 10.08 20.13
CA PHE A 456 4.35 8.70 20.18
C PHE A 456 3.10 8.55 19.30
N LEU A 457 3.11 7.62 18.36
CA LEU A 457 1.99 7.38 17.44
C LEU A 457 1.52 5.92 17.44
N ARG A 458 0.24 5.78 17.08
CA ARG A 458 -0.50 4.53 16.95
C ARG A 458 -0.90 4.29 15.50
N LYS A 459 -0.67 3.09 14.99
CA LYS A 459 -0.92 2.69 13.58
C LYS A 459 -2.38 2.34 13.30
N GLU A 460 -3.19 2.15 14.33
CA GLU A 460 -4.54 1.58 14.27
C GLU A 460 -5.52 2.43 13.44
N TYR A 461 -5.22 3.71 13.18
CA TYR A 461 -6.01 4.52 12.24
C TYR A 461 -6.06 3.87 10.85
N SER A 462 -4.99 3.22 10.41
CA SER A 462 -4.96 2.49 9.13
C SER A 462 -5.96 1.33 9.05
N TYR A 463 -6.52 0.87 10.18
CA TYR A 463 -7.55 -0.17 10.19
C TYR A 463 -8.90 0.37 9.71
N ILE A 464 -9.16 1.68 9.81
CA ILE A 464 -10.40 2.28 9.35
C ILE A 464 -10.56 2.13 7.81
N PRO A 465 -9.60 2.55 6.96
CA PRO A 465 -9.64 2.27 5.54
C PRO A 465 -9.71 0.77 5.20
N LEU A 466 -9.09 -0.11 5.99
CA LEU A 466 -9.19 -1.56 5.81
C LEU A 466 -10.64 -2.05 5.98
N HIS A 467 -11.30 -1.64 7.06
CA HIS A 467 -12.69 -1.99 7.33
C HIS A 467 -13.62 -1.52 6.22
N PHE A 468 -13.45 -0.28 5.74
CA PHE A 468 -14.29 0.25 4.66
C PHE A 468 -14.04 -0.43 3.31
N MET A 469 -12.81 -0.89 3.05
CA MET A 469 -12.52 -1.66 1.84
C MET A 469 -13.24 -3.01 1.88
N GLU A 470 -13.24 -3.68 3.05
CA GLU A 470 -14.05 -4.88 3.27
C GLU A 470 -15.53 -4.60 3.03
N GLU A 471 -16.07 -3.54 3.63
CA GLU A 471 -17.49 -3.18 3.55
C GLU A 471 -17.94 -2.92 2.10
N HIS A 472 -17.11 -2.27 1.28
CA HIS A 472 -17.40 -2.14 -0.14
C HIS A 472 -17.44 -3.48 -0.91
N GLY A 473 -16.79 -4.52 -0.39
CA GLY A 473 -16.69 -5.84 -0.99
C GLY A 473 -17.64 -6.89 -0.43
N VAL A 474 -18.48 -6.56 0.55
CA VAL A 474 -19.36 -7.52 1.25
C VAL A 474 -20.24 -8.31 0.28
N ASP A 475 -20.86 -7.67 -0.70
CA ASP A 475 -21.72 -8.37 -1.66
C ASP A 475 -20.94 -9.14 -2.76
N LEU A 476 -19.60 -9.07 -2.76
CA LEU A 476 -18.75 -9.56 -3.84
C LEU A 476 -17.87 -10.73 -3.42
N TYR A 477 -17.14 -10.60 -2.31
CA TYR A 477 -16.14 -11.60 -1.90
C TYR A 477 -16.24 -11.98 -0.41
N ASP A 478 -17.32 -11.62 0.29
CA ASP A 478 -17.44 -11.92 1.72
C ASP A 478 -17.35 -13.42 2.06
N HIS A 479 -17.87 -14.28 1.18
CA HIS A 479 -17.76 -15.74 1.31
C HIS A 479 -16.33 -16.27 1.21
N GLN A 480 -15.37 -15.43 0.80
CA GLN A 480 -13.94 -15.73 0.75
C GLN A 480 -13.21 -15.29 2.02
N LEU A 481 -13.86 -14.55 2.93
CA LEU A 481 -13.29 -14.17 4.21
C LEU A 481 -13.43 -15.32 5.23
N ILE A 482 -12.31 -15.69 5.85
CA ILE A 482 -12.30 -16.65 6.97
C ILE A 482 -12.52 -15.95 8.32
N ILE A 483 -12.20 -14.65 8.39
CA ILE A 483 -12.41 -13.80 9.56
C ILE A 483 -12.58 -12.35 9.10
N LYS A 484 -13.49 -11.62 9.75
CA LYS A 484 -13.74 -10.20 9.47
C LYS A 484 -12.54 -9.33 9.86
N THR A 485 -12.24 -8.31 9.06
CA THR A 485 -11.15 -7.36 9.36
C THR A 485 -11.41 -6.63 10.67
N GLU A 486 -12.66 -6.29 10.98
CA GLU A 486 -13.04 -5.68 12.27
C GLU A 486 -12.78 -6.59 13.48
N THR A 487 -12.73 -7.90 13.28
CA THR A 487 -12.41 -8.86 14.34
C THR A 487 -10.89 -8.99 14.51
N SER A 488 -10.16 -9.14 13.41
CA SER A 488 -8.69 -9.29 13.43
C SER A 488 -7.94 -8.00 13.76
N TYR A 489 -8.50 -6.86 13.35
CA TYR A 489 -7.89 -5.52 13.44
C TYR A 489 -8.86 -4.56 14.14
N SER A 490 -9.41 -5.01 15.26
CA SER A 490 -10.41 -4.24 16.01
C SER A 490 -9.86 -2.90 16.53
N ILE A 491 -10.70 -1.87 16.46
CA ILE A 491 -10.45 -0.55 17.05
C ILE A 491 -11.40 -0.24 18.22
N GLU A 492 -12.26 -1.19 18.60
CA GLU A 492 -13.34 -0.97 19.59
C GLU A 492 -12.81 -0.67 21.01
N HIS A 493 -11.58 -1.10 21.31
CA HIS A 493 -10.92 -0.83 22.57
C HIS A 493 -10.31 0.58 22.63
N ASP A 494 -10.23 1.28 21.50
CA ASP A 494 -9.65 2.62 21.41
C ASP A 494 -10.71 3.69 21.74
N GLN A 495 -10.28 4.75 22.43
CA GLN A 495 -11.17 5.81 22.88
C GLN A 495 -11.70 6.70 21.74
N TYR A 496 -10.93 6.88 20.67
CA TYR A 496 -11.17 7.90 19.64
C TYR A 496 -11.49 7.30 18.27
N LEU A 497 -10.84 6.18 17.91
CA LEU A 497 -10.97 5.57 16.59
C LEU A 497 -12.39 5.11 16.23
N PRO A 498 -13.22 4.56 17.14
CA PRO A 498 -14.62 4.24 16.80
C PRO A 498 -15.43 5.48 16.40
N SER A 499 -15.21 6.61 17.08
CA SER A 499 -15.84 7.88 16.71
C SER A 499 -15.34 8.40 15.37
N ALA A 500 -14.04 8.24 15.08
CA ALA A 500 -13.45 8.65 13.81
C ALA A 500 -13.97 7.79 12.65
N LYS A 501 -14.11 6.48 12.87
CA LYS A 501 -14.72 5.55 11.93
C LYS A 501 -16.16 5.93 11.63
N ASN A 502 -16.99 6.17 12.65
CA ASN A 502 -18.39 6.57 12.44
C ASN A 502 -18.51 7.85 11.61
N LEU A 503 -17.68 8.86 11.87
CA LEU A 503 -17.67 10.10 11.09
C LEU A 503 -17.24 9.87 9.64
N LEU A 504 -16.18 9.07 9.42
CA LEU A 504 -15.70 8.78 8.08
C LEU A 504 -16.66 7.87 7.30
N HIS A 505 -17.43 7.01 7.99
CA HIS A 505 -18.42 6.13 7.35
C HIS A 505 -19.48 6.94 6.61
N GLY A 506 -20.03 8.00 7.23
CA GLY A 506 -20.96 8.92 6.58
C GLY A 506 -20.40 9.54 5.28
N TYR A 507 -19.12 9.93 5.28
CA TYR A 507 -18.44 10.45 4.08
C TYR A 507 -18.24 9.37 3.01
N VAL A 508 -17.86 8.16 3.41
CA VAL A 508 -17.54 7.08 2.47
C VAL A 508 -18.81 6.52 1.81
N PHE A 509 -19.85 6.26 2.59
CA PHE A 509 -21.03 5.50 2.15
C PHE A 509 -22.31 6.34 2.02
N GLU A 510 -22.47 7.41 2.80
CA GLU A 510 -23.74 8.16 2.90
C GLU A 510 -23.73 9.49 2.14
N GLY A 511 -22.58 9.87 1.56
CA GLY A 511 -22.44 11.10 0.78
C GLY A 511 -22.31 12.36 1.64
N GLU A 512 -21.91 12.22 2.91
CA GLU A 512 -21.56 13.36 3.75
C GLU A 512 -20.30 14.09 3.25
N ASN A 513 -19.98 15.22 3.87
CA ASN A 513 -18.83 16.03 3.48
C ASN A 513 -17.50 15.40 3.92
N GLN A 514 -16.46 15.62 3.13
CA GLN A 514 -15.09 15.21 3.46
C GLN A 514 -14.65 15.79 4.81
N TRP A 515 -13.97 14.97 5.61
CA TRP A 515 -13.44 15.38 6.91
C TRP A 515 -12.15 16.21 6.77
N SER A 516 -12.31 17.49 6.42
CA SER A 516 -11.22 18.44 6.23
C SER A 516 -10.87 19.21 7.52
N PHE A 517 -9.61 19.61 7.64
CA PHE A 517 -9.14 20.43 8.75
C PHE A 517 -9.58 21.88 8.59
N LYS A 518 -9.99 22.49 9.70
CA LYS A 518 -10.26 23.92 9.82
C LYS A 518 -9.36 24.51 10.91
N THR A 519 -8.81 25.68 10.62
CA THR A 519 -8.01 26.46 11.57
C THR A 519 -8.83 26.84 12.80
N ASP A 520 -8.16 27.16 13.91
CA ASP A 520 -8.86 27.56 15.15
C ASP A 520 -9.66 28.86 14.95
N GLU A 521 -9.20 29.78 14.10
CA GLU A 521 -9.93 31.00 13.74
C GLU A 521 -11.22 30.69 12.98
N GLU A 522 -11.14 29.85 11.94
CA GLU A 522 -12.33 29.42 11.16
C GLU A 522 -13.32 28.68 12.05
N PHE A 523 -12.82 27.82 12.94
CA PHE A 523 -13.65 27.05 13.84
C PHE A 523 -14.38 27.91 14.87
N GLU A 524 -13.70 28.89 15.47
CA GLU A 524 -14.34 29.84 16.40
C GLU A 524 -15.33 30.77 15.69
N LYS A 525 -15.04 31.20 14.46
CA LYS A 525 -15.99 31.96 13.65
C LYS A 525 -17.27 31.17 13.38
N GLU A 526 -17.15 29.92 12.97
CA GLU A 526 -18.31 29.04 12.70
C GLU A 526 -19.13 28.80 13.98
N LYS A 527 -18.46 28.62 15.12
CA LYS A 527 -19.13 28.47 16.43
C LYS A 527 -19.90 29.73 16.82
N GLN A 528 -19.34 30.93 16.57
CA GLN A 528 -20.03 32.20 16.77
C GLN A 528 -21.22 32.37 15.83
N GLU A 529 -21.08 31.99 14.56
CA GLU A 529 -22.17 32.02 13.57
C GLU A 529 -23.32 31.08 13.96
N ARG A 530 -23.04 29.82 14.32
CA ARG A 530 -24.06 28.89 14.83
C ARG A 530 -24.74 29.40 16.10
N ALA A 531 -23.99 30.03 17.00
CA ALA A 531 -24.56 30.63 18.20
C ALA A 531 -25.52 31.79 17.85
N ARG A 532 -25.16 32.62 16.86
CA ARG A 532 -26.05 33.67 16.33
C ARG A 532 -27.28 33.11 15.64
N GLU A 533 -27.15 32.07 14.83
CA GLU A 533 -28.28 31.40 14.17
C GLU A 533 -29.26 30.79 15.19
N ARG A 534 -28.76 30.17 16.26
CA ARG A 534 -29.61 29.67 17.36
C ARG A 534 -30.36 30.79 18.08
N LEU A 535 -29.75 31.97 18.20
CA LEU A 535 -30.42 33.15 18.75
C LEU A 535 -31.48 33.73 17.80
N LEU A 536 -31.27 33.63 16.48
CA LEU A 536 -32.19 34.11 15.45
C LEU A 536 -33.36 33.15 15.21
N ASN A 537 -33.11 31.84 15.26
CA ASN A 537 -34.08 30.76 15.05
C ASN A 537 -33.99 29.76 16.22
N PRO A 538 -34.59 30.08 17.38
CA PRO A 538 -34.63 29.13 18.50
C PRO A 538 -35.46 27.90 18.07
N GLN A 539 -34.82 26.73 18.01
CA GLN A 539 -35.58 25.48 17.88
C GLN A 539 -36.40 25.27 19.16
N PRO A 540 -37.64 24.77 19.06
CA PRO A 540 -38.41 24.40 20.24
C PRO A 540 -37.65 23.31 21.00
N GLU A 541 -37.46 23.50 22.31
CA GLU A 541 -36.90 22.45 23.17
C GLU A 541 -37.75 21.17 22.99
N PRO A 542 -37.14 19.99 22.80
CA PRO A 542 -37.90 18.75 22.84
C PRO A 542 -38.56 18.66 24.21
N ALA A 543 -39.90 18.65 24.24
CA ALA A 543 -40.65 18.44 25.45
C ALA A 543 -40.19 17.12 26.08
N PRO A 544 -39.89 17.05 27.39
CA PRO A 544 -39.52 15.79 28.01
C PRO A 544 -40.66 14.79 27.81
N GLU A 545 -40.35 13.66 27.18
CA GLU A 545 -41.35 12.60 27.01
C GLU A 545 -41.85 12.16 28.39
N PRO A 546 -43.18 12.07 28.61
CA PRO A 546 -43.71 11.61 29.87
C PRO A 546 -43.37 10.12 30.06
N VAL A 547 -42.53 9.83 31.07
CA VAL A 547 -42.24 8.47 31.51
C VAL A 547 -43.55 7.83 32.01
N PRO A 548 -43.98 6.66 31.51
CA PRO A 548 -45.19 6.00 31.99
C PRO A 548 -45.08 5.65 33.47
N GLU A 549 -46.01 6.13 34.31
CA GLU A 549 -46.10 5.72 35.71
C GLU A 549 -46.56 4.25 35.79
N MET A 550 -45.70 3.34 36.27
CA MET A 550 -46.09 1.96 36.57
C MET A 550 -46.34 1.78 38.07
N LEU A 551 -47.50 1.21 38.39
CA LEU A 551 -47.94 0.84 39.74
C LEU A 551 -47.78 -0.68 39.93
N ASP A 552 -47.38 -1.12 41.13
CA ASP A 552 -47.39 -2.54 41.47
C ASP A 552 -48.80 -3.06 41.81
N GLU A 553 -48.92 -4.37 42.04
CA GLU A 553 -50.16 -5.09 42.36
C GLU A 553 -50.84 -4.61 43.67
N ASN A 554 -50.13 -3.80 44.47
CA ASN A 554 -50.60 -3.22 45.72
C ASN A 554 -50.79 -1.69 45.64
N GLY A 555 -50.70 -1.10 44.45
CA GLY A 555 -50.96 0.33 44.22
C GLY A 555 -49.81 1.28 44.59
N ASN A 556 -48.59 0.79 44.80
CA ASN A 556 -47.43 1.62 45.08
C ASN A 556 -46.71 2.06 43.80
N LYS A 557 -46.19 3.29 43.79
CA LYS A 557 -45.37 3.82 42.70
C LYS A 557 -44.03 3.10 42.64
N VAL A 558 -43.77 2.38 41.54
CA VAL A 558 -42.48 1.70 41.32
C VAL A 558 -41.51 2.69 40.69
N LYS A 559 -40.40 3.01 41.39
CA LYS A 559 -39.27 3.75 40.81
C LYS A 559 -38.39 2.77 40.04
N THR A 560 -38.54 2.73 38.73
CA THR A 560 -37.61 2.02 37.86
C THR A 560 -36.33 2.84 37.70
N THR A 561 -35.23 2.44 38.33
CA THR A 561 -33.92 3.00 38.04
C THR A 561 -33.33 2.23 36.86
N VAL A 562 -33.34 2.84 35.68
CA VAL A 562 -32.60 2.32 34.53
C VAL A 562 -31.11 2.59 34.77
N LEU A 563 -30.31 1.54 35.00
CA LEU A 563 -28.85 1.62 35.06
C LEU A 563 -28.23 0.72 33.98
N GLN A 564 -27.94 1.33 32.84
CA GLN A 564 -26.59 1.49 32.29
C GLN A 564 -26.76 2.38 31.07
N GLY A 565 -26.62 3.69 31.27
CA GLY A 565 -26.54 4.65 30.19
C GLY A 565 -25.30 4.31 29.36
N VAL A 566 -25.50 3.95 28.11
CA VAL A 566 -24.43 4.07 27.11
C VAL A 566 -24.13 5.55 27.03
N THR A 567 -23.04 6.00 27.66
CA THR A 567 -22.55 7.36 27.47
C THR A 567 -22.04 7.47 26.03
N VAL A 568 -22.91 7.93 25.13
CA VAL A 568 -22.49 8.26 23.76
C VAL A 568 -21.65 9.53 23.84
N THR A 569 -20.33 9.35 23.87
CA THR A 569 -19.39 10.48 23.85
C THR A 569 -19.28 10.97 22.41
N GLY A 570 -20.08 11.97 22.04
CA GLY A 570 -19.99 12.61 20.73
C GLY A 570 -18.86 13.64 20.71
N TYR A 571 -17.75 13.34 20.04
CA TYR A 571 -16.70 14.32 19.79
C TYR A 571 -17.12 15.28 18.67
N HIS A 572 -16.84 16.58 18.84
CA HIS A 572 -16.96 17.51 17.70
C HIS A 572 -15.95 17.11 16.62
N PRO A 573 -16.32 17.04 15.32
CA PRO A 573 -15.45 16.55 14.25
C PRO A 573 -14.05 17.21 14.20
N GLN A 574 -14.00 18.52 14.45
CA GLN A 574 -12.75 19.27 14.48
C GLN A 574 -11.88 18.96 15.71
N THR A 575 -12.49 18.74 16.88
CA THR A 575 -11.76 18.33 18.09
C THR A 575 -11.19 16.94 17.92
N LEU A 576 -11.98 16.02 17.35
CA LEU A 576 -11.53 14.67 17.06
C LEU A 576 -10.37 14.65 16.07
N LEU A 577 -10.42 15.46 15.01
CA LEU A 577 -9.35 15.50 14.00
C LEU A 577 -8.00 15.94 14.58
N ARG A 578 -8.02 16.91 15.51
CA ARG A 578 -6.81 17.38 16.22
C ARG A 578 -6.20 16.25 17.06
N ILE A 579 -7.03 15.46 17.73
CA ILE A 579 -6.59 14.27 18.49
C ILE A 579 -6.01 13.22 17.54
N ILE A 580 -6.72 12.91 16.45
CA ILE A 580 -6.27 11.93 15.45
C ILE A 580 -4.93 12.33 14.84
N ARG A 581 -4.74 13.60 14.46
CA ARG A 581 -3.46 14.12 13.95
C ARG A 581 -2.31 13.95 14.93
N ASN A 582 -2.53 14.18 16.22
CA ASN A 582 -1.46 14.15 17.20
C ASN A 582 -1.09 12.74 17.68
N GLN A 583 -2.04 11.80 17.64
CA GLN A 583 -1.88 10.48 18.26
C GLN A 583 -1.82 9.32 17.26
N TYR A 584 -2.28 9.51 16.01
CA TYR A 584 -2.39 8.41 15.04
C TYR A 584 -1.85 8.72 13.64
N LEU A 585 -1.83 9.98 13.21
CA LEU A 585 -1.36 10.34 11.86
C LEU A 585 0.13 10.67 11.84
N HIS A 586 0.84 10.03 10.93
CA HIS A 586 2.29 10.14 10.80
C HIS A 586 2.68 11.35 9.95
N TRP A 587 3.97 11.72 10.01
CA TRP A 587 4.55 12.74 9.14
C TRP A 587 5.65 12.12 8.28
N SER A 588 5.35 11.93 6.99
CA SER A 588 6.21 11.16 6.10
C SER A 588 7.35 11.96 5.46
N ALA A 589 7.26 13.29 5.37
CA ALA A 589 8.20 14.11 4.58
C ALA A 589 9.34 14.72 5.43
N ASN A 590 10.57 14.59 4.96
CA ASN A 590 11.76 15.20 5.57
C ASN A 590 12.81 15.56 4.50
N ARG A 591 13.80 16.38 4.88
CA ARG A 591 14.93 16.77 4.01
C ARG A 591 16.22 15.99 4.31
N ASP A 592 16.14 14.93 5.12
CA ASP A 592 17.30 14.11 5.51
C ASP A 592 17.80 13.23 4.37
N TRP A 593 16.89 12.77 3.50
CA TRP A 593 17.21 11.74 2.51
C TRP A 593 16.54 11.96 1.15
N MET A 594 17.25 11.58 0.08
CA MET A 594 16.76 11.68 -1.29
C MET A 594 15.45 10.90 -1.47
N GLY A 595 14.43 11.62 -1.95
CA GLY A 595 13.12 11.06 -2.29
C GLY A 595 12.09 11.04 -1.16
N MET A 596 12.46 11.55 0.01
CA MET A 596 11.54 11.88 1.11
C MET A 596 11.21 13.37 1.17
N ASP A 597 11.80 14.16 0.26
CA ASP A 597 11.63 15.60 0.18
C ASP A 597 10.16 16.01 -0.02
N PRO A 598 9.67 17.01 0.72
CA PRO A 598 8.37 17.61 0.46
C PRO A 598 8.42 18.45 -0.82
N ASN A 599 7.30 18.49 -1.55
CA ASN A 599 7.11 19.50 -2.60
C ASN A 599 7.31 20.91 -2.04
N ASN A 600 7.85 21.83 -2.85
CA ASN A 600 8.14 23.20 -2.43
C ASN A 600 6.94 24.00 -1.89
N ASP A 601 5.71 23.66 -2.31
CA ASP A 601 4.44 24.23 -1.86
C ASP A 601 3.75 23.37 -0.78
N TYR A 602 4.36 22.25 -0.37
CA TYR A 602 3.81 21.22 0.52
C TYR A 602 2.45 20.68 0.05
N GLN A 603 2.19 20.71 -1.26
CA GLN A 603 1.00 20.15 -1.86
C GLN A 603 1.34 18.87 -2.62
N ARG A 604 0.42 17.91 -2.59
CA ARG A 604 0.55 16.69 -3.37
C ARG A 604 0.44 16.98 -4.86
N ARG A 605 1.27 16.34 -5.67
CA ARG A 605 1.07 16.28 -7.12
C ARG A 605 0.09 15.16 -7.45
N ILE A 606 -0.80 15.40 -8.40
CA ILE A 606 -1.93 14.51 -8.75
C ILE A 606 -1.99 14.35 -10.26
N TYR A 607 -2.19 13.12 -10.74
CA TYR A 607 -2.27 12.77 -12.15
C TYR A 607 -3.47 11.85 -12.47
N PRO A 608 -4.14 12.02 -13.62
CA PRO A 608 -4.10 13.19 -14.49
C PRO A 608 -4.57 14.45 -13.75
N GLU A 609 -4.08 15.62 -14.19
CA GLU A 609 -4.47 16.94 -13.66
C GLU A 609 -5.94 17.27 -13.94
#